data_AF-A0A924PYH9-F1
#
_entry.id   AF-A0A924PYH9-F1
#
_cell.length_a   1.000
_cell.length_b   1.000
_cell.length_c   1.000
_cell.angle_alpha   90.00
_cell.angle_beta   90.00
_cell.angle_gamma   90.00
#
_symmetry.space_group_name_H-M   'P 1'
#
loop_
_entity.id
_entity.type
_entity.pdbx_description
1 polymer ?
#
loop_
_entity_poly.entity_id
_entity_poly.type
_entity_poly.pdbx_seq_one_letter_code
_entity_poly.pdbx_strand_id
1 'polypeptide(L)'
;MKNISSLLGTWTLAAGAVLCAASASAAGSSAEAQARYRQDMAVCNSGQSNQDPATCRAEARNALAEARRGGLTAAPDRYQSNAMQRCGVFKDADRSDCEARMQGQGNIQGSVAAGGILRESVTVVPPK
;
A
#
# COMPACT_ATOMS: atom_id res chain seq x y z
N MET A 1 -52.59 19.37 -52.40
CA MET A 1 -53.48 18.58 -51.52
C MET A 1 -52.56 17.81 -50.58
N LYS A 2 -52.28 18.35 -49.37
CA LYS A 2 -52.79 17.86 -48.09
C LYS A 2 -52.36 16.38 -47.87
N ASN A 3 -51.38 16.05 -47.01
CA ASN A 3 -51.42 16.27 -45.56
C ASN A 3 -50.05 16.33 -44.86
N ILE A 4 -50.01 17.22 -43.86
CA ILE A 4 -48.98 17.49 -42.85
C ILE A 4 -49.45 16.87 -41.52
N SER A 5 -48.49 16.63 -40.61
CA SER A 5 -48.64 16.45 -39.15
C SER A 5 -49.11 15.07 -38.65
N SER A 6 -48.63 14.53 -37.52
CA SER A 6 -47.76 15.06 -36.48
C SER A 6 -47.23 13.92 -35.59
N LEU A 7 -45.97 14.08 -35.16
CA LEU A 7 -45.45 13.95 -33.79
C LEU A 7 -45.99 12.82 -32.89
N LEU A 8 -45.07 12.01 -32.35
CA LEU A 8 -44.75 11.93 -30.92
C LEU A 8 -43.55 11.00 -30.72
N GLY A 9 -42.39 11.61 -30.43
CA GLY A 9 -41.25 10.90 -29.88
C GLY A 9 -41.39 10.74 -28.37
N THR A 10 -40.72 9.74 -27.81
CA THR A 10 -39.75 9.89 -26.70
C THR A 10 -39.22 8.52 -26.28
N TRP A 11 -38.00 8.57 -25.78
CA TRP A 11 -37.08 7.47 -25.55
C TRP A 11 -37.50 6.57 -24.38
N THR A 12 -37.27 5.27 -24.52
CA THR A 12 -37.24 4.33 -23.40
C THR A 12 -35.85 3.69 -23.30
N LEU A 13 -35.04 4.26 -22.40
CA LEU A 13 -33.91 3.60 -21.75
C LEU A 13 -34.47 2.58 -20.74
N ALA A 14 -34.10 1.31 -20.83
CA ALA A 14 -34.08 0.40 -19.67
C ALA A 14 -33.37 -0.94 -19.98
N ALA A 15 -32.83 -1.54 -18.92
CA ALA A 15 -32.10 -2.82 -18.80
C ALA A 15 -30.59 -2.71 -19.06
N GLY A 16 -29.70 -2.64 -18.06
CA GLY A 16 -29.76 -3.24 -16.73
C GLY A 16 -29.02 -4.58 -16.72
N ALA A 17 -27.69 -4.53 -16.86
CA ALA A 17 -26.82 -5.67 -16.60
C ALA A 17 -25.84 -5.29 -15.50
N VAL A 18 -26.23 -5.67 -14.29
CA VAL A 18 -25.37 -5.77 -13.11
C VAL A 18 -24.22 -6.72 -13.44
N LEU A 19 -23.00 -6.22 -13.39
CA LEU A 19 -21.79 -7.03 -13.23
C LEU A 19 -20.97 -6.37 -12.12
N CYS A 20 -21.34 -6.67 -10.87
CA CYS A 20 -20.41 -6.57 -9.75
C CYS A 20 -19.29 -7.60 -9.96
N ALA A 21 -18.23 -7.22 -10.66
CA ALA A 21 -16.96 -7.93 -10.60
C ALA A 21 -16.20 -7.46 -9.35
N ALA A 22 -16.66 -7.87 -8.17
CA ALA A 22 -15.86 -7.81 -6.96
C ALA A 22 -15.00 -9.08 -6.87
N SER A 23 -13.91 -9.12 -7.62
CA SER A 23 -12.83 -10.09 -7.38
C SER A 23 -11.74 -9.41 -6.56
N ALA A 24 -11.90 -9.45 -5.24
CA ALA A 24 -10.80 -9.24 -4.32
C ALA A 24 -9.89 -10.48 -4.37
N SER A 25 -8.95 -10.51 -5.31
CA SER A 25 -7.86 -11.48 -5.33
C SER A 25 -6.58 -10.76 -4.96
N ALA A 26 -6.22 -10.81 -3.67
CA ALA A 26 -4.92 -10.40 -3.14
C ALA A 26 -3.83 -11.46 -3.41
N ALA A 27 -3.99 -12.29 -4.44
CA ALA A 27 -2.94 -13.04 -5.07
C ALA A 27 -2.65 -12.34 -6.39
N GLY A 28 -1.56 -11.56 -6.43
CA GLY A 28 -1.15 -10.88 -7.66
C GLY A 28 -1.10 -11.89 -8.81
N SER A 29 -1.81 -11.60 -9.89
CA SER A 29 -1.78 -12.38 -11.11
C SER A 29 -0.34 -12.58 -11.57
N SER A 30 -0.10 -13.67 -12.31
CA SER A 30 1.23 -13.93 -12.87
C SER A 30 1.76 -12.73 -13.68
N ALA A 31 0.87 -12.02 -14.38
CA ALA A 31 1.17 -10.81 -15.13
C ALA A 31 1.64 -9.65 -14.24
N GLU A 32 0.98 -9.39 -13.11
CA GLU A 32 1.38 -8.37 -12.13
C GLU A 32 2.74 -8.70 -11.50
N ALA A 33 2.97 -9.96 -11.14
CA ALA A 33 4.27 -10.41 -10.63
C ALA A 33 5.40 -10.15 -11.64
N GLN A 34 5.15 -10.38 -12.93
CA GLN A 34 6.11 -10.13 -14.01
C GLN A 34 6.31 -8.65 -14.28
N ALA A 35 5.26 -7.84 -14.18
CA ALA A 35 5.37 -6.38 -14.26
C ALA A 35 6.23 -5.82 -13.13
N ARG A 36 6.00 -6.29 -11.89
CA ARG A 36 6.80 -5.90 -10.72
C ARG A 36 8.27 -6.30 -10.88
N TYR A 37 8.54 -7.53 -11.32
CA TYR A 37 9.90 -7.97 -11.61
C TYR A 37 10.61 -7.07 -12.63
N ARG A 38 9.95 -6.66 -13.72
CA ARG A 38 10.53 -5.75 -14.70
C ARG A 38 10.86 -4.39 -14.10
N GLN A 39 9.97 -3.87 -13.24
CA GLN A 39 10.21 -2.62 -12.52
C GLN A 39 11.41 -2.74 -11.57
N ASP A 40 11.47 -3.79 -10.76
CA ASP A 40 12.57 -4.01 -9.82
C ASP A 40 13.90 -4.15 -10.57
N MET A 41 13.94 -4.90 -11.68
CA MET A 41 15.13 -5.00 -12.54
C MET A 41 15.55 -3.65 -13.15
N ALA A 42 14.60 -2.79 -13.51
CA ALA A 42 14.91 -1.45 -14.00
C ALA A 42 15.59 -0.59 -12.92
N VAL A 43 15.11 -0.66 -11.67
CA VAL A 43 15.73 0.00 -10.51
C VAL A 43 17.12 -0.58 -10.22
N CYS A 44 17.28 -1.90 -10.31
CA CYS A 44 18.59 -2.53 -10.14
C CYS A 44 19.59 -2.10 -11.21
N ASN A 45 19.16 -2.00 -12.46
CA ASN A 45 20.03 -1.63 -13.59
C ASN A 45 20.32 -0.13 -13.64
N SER A 46 19.45 0.72 -13.08
CA SER A 46 19.69 2.16 -12.96
C SER A 46 20.63 2.53 -11.81
N GLY A 47 20.92 1.58 -10.90
CA GLY A 47 21.73 1.82 -9.71
C GLY A 47 21.00 2.57 -8.58
N GLN A 48 19.67 2.71 -8.67
CA GLN A 48 18.86 3.49 -7.72
C GLN A 48 18.41 2.69 -6.48
N SER A 49 18.84 1.44 -6.34
CA SER A 49 18.35 0.52 -5.30
C SER A 49 19.00 0.70 -3.92
N ASN A 50 19.99 1.59 -3.77
CA ASN A 50 20.79 1.78 -2.54
C ASN A 50 21.48 0.50 -2.01
N GLN A 51 21.63 -0.53 -2.86
CA GLN A 51 22.22 -1.83 -2.53
C GLN A 51 23.15 -2.30 -3.67
N ASP A 52 23.94 -3.34 -3.41
CA ASP A 52 24.77 -3.96 -4.44
C ASP A 52 23.91 -4.44 -5.65
N PRO A 53 24.28 -4.11 -6.90
CA PRO A 53 23.47 -4.45 -8.07
C PRO A 53 23.23 -5.95 -8.27
N ALA A 54 24.17 -6.82 -7.86
CA ALA A 54 24.00 -8.26 -7.98
C ALA A 54 22.97 -8.77 -6.96
N THR A 55 23.04 -8.25 -5.74
CA THR A 55 22.07 -8.50 -4.66
C THR A 55 20.67 -8.04 -5.05
N CYS A 56 20.52 -6.82 -5.57
CA CYS A 56 19.23 -6.30 -6.07
C CYS A 56 18.58 -7.24 -7.09
N ARG A 57 19.36 -7.66 -8.10
CA ARG A 57 18.85 -8.57 -9.13
C ARG A 57 18.50 -9.94 -8.56
N ALA A 58 19.22 -10.41 -7.55
CA ALA A 58 18.90 -11.67 -6.86
C ALA A 58 17.59 -11.56 -6.09
N GLU A 59 17.39 -10.49 -5.32
CA GLU A 59 16.15 -10.21 -4.59
C GLU A 59 14.94 -10.09 -5.54
N ALA A 60 15.09 -9.38 -6.66
CA ALA A 60 14.02 -9.27 -7.67
C ALA A 60 13.61 -10.65 -8.23
N ARG A 61 14.56 -11.53 -8.53
CA ARG A 61 14.27 -12.90 -8.99
C ARG A 61 13.58 -13.73 -7.92
N ASN A 62 14.05 -13.63 -6.67
CA ASN A 62 13.45 -14.33 -5.54
C ASN A 62 12.01 -13.86 -5.33
N ALA A 63 11.78 -12.55 -5.31
CA ALA A 63 10.44 -11.96 -5.20
C ALA A 63 9.49 -12.45 -6.30
N LEU A 64 9.95 -12.56 -7.55
CA LEU A 64 9.16 -13.16 -8.63
C LEU A 64 8.84 -14.64 -8.37
N ALA A 65 9.80 -15.42 -7.88
CA ALA A 65 9.60 -16.82 -7.54
C ALA A 65 8.61 -17.00 -6.38
N GLU A 66 8.67 -16.15 -5.35
CA GLU A 66 7.69 -16.06 -4.26
C GLU A 66 6.29 -15.74 -4.79
N ALA A 67 6.19 -14.71 -5.63
CA ALA A 67 4.93 -14.26 -6.19
C ALA A 67 4.25 -15.37 -7.00
N ARG A 68 5.01 -16.07 -7.84
CA ARG A 68 4.51 -17.19 -8.67
C ARG A 68 3.96 -18.35 -7.86
N ARG A 69 4.49 -18.60 -6.66
CA ARG A 69 3.98 -19.64 -5.74
C ARG A 69 2.93 -19.12 -4.77
N GLY A 70 2.50 -17.87 -4.89
CA GLY A 70 1.50 -17.26 -4.01
C GLY A 70 1.99 -16.99 -2.59
N GLY A 71 3.32 -16.93 -2.37
CA GLY A 71 3.91 -16.74 -1.04
C GLY A 71 3.93 -15.29 -0.55
N LEU A 72 3.66 -14.32 -1.43
CA LEU A 72 3.64 -12.89 -1.06
C LEU A 72 2.28 -12.50 -0.47
N THR A 73 2.14 -12.63 0.84
CA THR A 73 0.95 -12.20 1.57
C THR A 73 1.24 -10.94 2.38
N ALA A 74 0.48 -9.87 2.14
CA ALA A 74 0.44 -8.73 3.05
C ALA A 74 -0.58 -9.01 4.16
N ALA A 75 -0.32 -8.50 5.37
CA ALA A 75 -1.27 -8.53 6.48
C ALA A 75 -1.43 -7.12 7.08
N PRO A 76 -2.08 -6.19 6.36
CA PRO A 76 -2.19 -4.79 6.79
C PRO A 76 -2.84 -4.63 8.16
N ASP A 77 -3.81 -5.49 8.47
CA ASP A 77 -4.48 -5.60 9.77
C ASP A 77 -3.50 -5.91 10.92
N ARG A 78 -2.43 -6.66 10.63
CA ARG A 78 -1.40 -7.02 11.61
C ARG A 78 -0.34 -5.94 11.79
N TYR A 79 -0.13 -5.07 10.81
CA TYR A 79 0.95 -4.08 10.87
C TYR A 79 0.78 -3.11 12.04
N GLN A 80 -0.43 -2.57 12.23
CA GLN A 80 -0.70 -1.68 13.35
C GLN A 80 -0.58 -2.41 14.68
N SER A 81 -1.13 -3.64 14.78
CA SER A 81 -1.00 -4.47 15.97
C SER A 81 0.47 -4.70 16.35
N ASN A 82 1.31 -5.08 15.38
CA ASN A 82 2.73 -5.32 15.60
C ASN A 82 3.47 -4.02 15.99
N ALA A 83 3.11 -2.89 15.38
CA ALA A 83 3.66 -1.59 15.75
C ALA A 83 3.37 -1.24 17.22
N MET A 84 2.14 -1.49 17.67
CA MET A 84 1.72 -1.28 19.07
C MET A 84 2.39 -2.27 20.04
N GLN A 85 2.54 -3.53 19.64
CA GLN A 85 3.23 -4.55 20.45
C GLN A 85 4.68 -4.15 20.77
N ARG A 86 5.37 -3.48 19.84
CA ARG A 86 6.74 -2.97 20.06
C ARG A 86 6.83 -1.96 21.21
N CYS A 87 5.75 -1.22 21.51
CA CYS A 87 5.71 -0.29 22.63
C CYS A 87 5.59 -0.98 23.99
N GLY A 88 5.27 -2.28 24.04
CA GLY A 88 5.06 -3.01 25.29
C GLY A 88 6.30 -3.17 26.19
N VAL A 89 7.50 -2.86 25.69
CA VAL A 89 8.73 -2.82 26.49
C VAL A 89 8.79 -1.62 27.44
N PHE A 90 8.09 -0.54 27.09
CA PHE A 90 8.06 0.70 27.87
C PHE A 90 7.02 0.63 28.99
N LYS A 91 7.18 1.49 30.02
CA LYS A 91 6.28 1.60 31.18
C LYS A 91 5.74 3.02 31.30
N ASP A 92 4.62 3.16 32.00
CA ASP A 92 4.01 4.45 32.35
C ASP A 92 3.92 5.41 31.14
N ALA A 93 4.40 6.65 31.28
CA ALA A 93 4.33 7.69 30.25
C ALA A 93 5.10 7.31 28.96
N ASP A 94 6.22 6.59 29.07
CA ASP A 94 7.00 6.20 27.89
C ASP A 94 6.21 5.25 26.97
N ARG A 95 5.36 4.42 27.57
CA ARG A 95 4.47 3.54 26.80
C ARG A 95 3.42 4.35 26.06
N SER A 96 2.71 5.25 26.75
CA SER A 96 1.71 6.10 26.10
C SER A 96 2.32 6.97 25.01
N ASP A 97 3.53 7.49 25.22
CA ASP A 97 4.23 8.33 24.26
C ASP A 97 4.74 7.53 23.04
N CYS A 98 5.17 6.29 23.23
CA CYS A 98 5.47 5.38 22.13
C CYS A 98 4.21 5.08 21.29
N GLU A 99 3.12 4.72 21.95
CA GLU A 99 1.85 4.39 21.31
C GLU A 99 1.29 5.58 20.53
N ALA A 100 1.32 6.78 21.10
CA ALA A 100 0.93 8.02 20.43
C ALA A 100 1.74 8.26 19.14
N ARG A 101 3.07 8.12 19.20
CA ARG A 101 3.93 8.23 18.00
C ARG A 101 3.60 7.15 16.97
N MET A 102 3.35 5.91 17.38
CA MET A 102 2.97 4.82 16.45
C MET A 102 1.60 5.04 15.81
N GLN A 103 0.70 5.79 16.46
CA GLN A 103 -0.59 6.21 15.92
C GLN A 103 -0.49 7.46 15.02
N GLY A 104 0.71 7.99 14.80
CA GLY A 104 0.96 9.12 13.91
C GLY A 104 0.84 10.49 14.57
N GLN A 105 0.82 10.57 15.90
CA GLN A 105 0.91 11.84 16.61
C GLN A 105 2.34 12.39 16.55
N GLY A 106 2.46 13.72 16.46
CA GLY A 106 3.74 14.42 16.37
C GLY A 106 4.25 14.58 14.93
N ASN A 107 5.56 14.79 14.80
CA ASN A 107 6.24 14.98 13.52
C ASN A 107 6.76 13.65 12.98
N ILE A 108 6.57 13.43 11.68
CA ILE A 108 7.06 12.26 10.96
C ILE A 108 8.00 12.76 9.86
N GLN A 109 9.23 12.25 9.86
CA GLN A 109 10.28 12.65 8.91
C GLN A 109 11.04 11.42 8.41
N GLY A 110 11.70 11.55 7.26
CA GLY A 110 12.48 10.48 6.63
C GLY A 110 11.74 9.78 5.49
N SER A 111 12.33 8.70 4.98
CA SER A 111 11.74 7.89 3.93
C SER A 111 12.22 6.45 4.05
N VAL A 112 11.39 5.51 3.58
CA VAL A 112 11.78 4.10 3.49
C VAL A 112 13.02 3.94 2.60
N ALA A 113 13.09 4.69 1.50
CA ALA A 113 14.24 4.68 0.60
C ALA A 113 15.55 5.10 1.28
N ALA A 114 15.50 6.08 2.20
CA ALA A 114 16.64 6.55 2.97
C ALA A 114 16.94 5.69 4.22
N GLY A 115 16.24 4.58 4.42
CA GLY A 115 16.52 3.61 5.49
C GLY A 115 15.73 3.80 6.78
N GLY A 116 14.74 4.70 6.82
CA GLY A 116 13.91 4.81 8.03
C GLY A 116 12.90 5.94 8.05
N ILE A 117 11.95 5.81 8.98
CA ILE A 117 10.97 6.84 9.34
C ILE A 117 11.19 7.19 10.81
N LEU A 118 11.53 8.45 11.06
CA LEU A 118 11.65 9.03 12.39
C LEU A 118 10.29 9.61 12.83
N ARG A 119 9.94 9.38 14.09
CA ARG A 119 8.70 9.86 14.70
C ARG A 119 9.02 10.52 16.02
N GLU A 120 8.60 11.77 16.16
CA GLU A 120 8.99 12.63 17.28
C GLU A 120 7.78 13.40 17.81
N SER A 121 7.67 13.47 19.14
CA SER A 121 6.70 14.29 19.85
C SER A 121 7.40 14.94 21.04
N VAL A 122 6.99 16.16 21.41
CA VAL A 122 7.54 16.89 22.55
C VAL A 122 6.44 17.06 23.59
N THR A 123 6.66 16.54 24.80
CA THR A 123 5.76 16.69 25.93
C THR A 123 6.38 17.68 26.93
N VAL A 124 5.70 18.80 27.19
CA VAL A 124 6.15 19.79 28.16
C VAL A 124 5.68 19.38 29.56
N VAL A 125 6.61 19.15 30.48
CA VAL A 125 6.31 18.81 31.87
C VAL A 125 6.43 20.07 32.74
N PRO A 126 5.40 20.45 33.52
CA PRO A 126 5.49 21.60 34.41
C PRO A 126 6.54 21.39 35.52
N PRO A 127 7.14 22.46 36.04
CA PRO A 127 8.04 22.38 37.18
C PRO A 127 7.30 21.82 38.40
N LYS A 128 8.03 21.10 39.27
CA LYS A 128 7.51 20.61 40.55
C LYS A 128 7.30 21.73 41.55
#